data_AF-A4NXD0-F1
#
_entry.id   AF-A4NXD0-F1
#
_cell.length_a   1.000
_cell.length_b   1.000
_cell.length_c   1.000
_cell.angle_alpha   90.00
_cell.angle_beta   90.00
_cell.angle_gamma   90.00
#
_symmetry.space_group_name_H-M   'P 1'
#
loop_
_entity.id
_entity.type
_entity.pdbx_description
1 polymer ?
#
loop_
_entity_poly.entity_id
_entity_poly.type
_entity_poly.pdbx_seq_one_letter_code
_entity_poly.pdbx_strand_id
1 'polypeptide(L)'
;MRAKYNAKYLGTKSEREKYFHLAYNKHTQFLRYQEQIMSKTKEKKVGVIFGKFYPVHTGHINMIYEAFSKVDELHVIVCSDTERDLKLFYDSKMKRMPTVQDRLRWMQQIFKYQKIRFLFII
;
A
#
# COMPACT_ATOMS: atom_id res chain seq x y z
N MET A 1 4.29 -7.17 -38.49
CA MET A 1 3.55 -6.72 -39.69
C MET A 1 4.04 -5.32 -40.08
N ARG A 2 4.69 -5.16 -41.25
CA ARG A 2 5.03 -3.84 -41.83
C ARG A 2 3.77 -3.27 -42.46
N ALA A 3 3.22 -2.19 -41.90
CA ALA A 3 2.14 -1.45 -42.52
C ALA A 3 2.64 -0.85 -43.84
N LYS A 4 2.17 -1.39 -44.97
CA LYS A 4 2.38 -0.79 -46.30
C LYS A 4 1.46 0.42 -46.42
N TYR A 5 1.96 1.60 -46.06
CA TYR A 5 1.25 2.85 -46.31
C TYR A 5 1.29 3.14 -47.82
N ASN A 6 0.10 3.16 -48.44
CA ASN A 6 -0.08 3.52 -49.83
C ASN A 6 0.29 5.00 -50.02
N ALA A 7 1.48 5.28 -50.57
CA ALA A 7 2.01 6.62 -50.81
C ALA A 7 1.38 7.29 -52.05
N LYS A 8 0.06 7.21 -52.21
CA LYS A 8 -0.66 7.79 -53.37
C LYS A 8 -0.98 9.29 -53.23
N TYR A 9 -0.62 9.90 -52.09
CA TYR A 9 -0.86 11.32 -51.78
C TYR A 9 0.29 11.93 -50.97
N LEU A 10 1.50 12.00 -51.51
CA LEU A 10 2.60 12.69 -50.81
C LEU A 10 3.43 13.50 -51.80
N GLY A 11 3.45 14.81 -51.59
CA GLY A 11 4.19 15.80 -52.37
C GLY A 11 5.71 15.69 -52.24
N THR A 12 6.38 16.85 -52.32
CA THR A 12 7.83 17.00 -52.50
C THR A 12 8.65 16.23 -51.45
N LYS A 13 9.94 15.95 -51.75
CA LYS A 13 10.86 15.24 -50.83
C LYS A 13 10.87 15.84 -49.42
N SER A 14 10.80 17.18 -49.32
CA SER A 14 10.74 17.90 -48.04
C SER A 14 9.47 17.61 -47.23
N GLU A 15 8.33 17.43 -47.90
CA GLU A 15 7.06 17.14 -47.24
C GLU A 15 7.08 15.74 -46.64
N ARG A 16 7.64 14.75 -47.37
CA ARG A 16 7.80 13.38 -46.86
C ARG A 16 8.68 13.31 -45.61
N GLU A 17 9.79 14.04 -45.58
CA GLU A 17 10.65 14.14 -44.39
C GLU A 17 9.89 14.80 -43.22
N LYS A 18 9.12 15.87 -43.47
CA LYS A 18 8.29 16.53 -42.46
C LYS A 18 7.22 15.59 -41.88
N TYR A 19 6.51 14.84 -42.71
CA TYR A 19 5.51 13.86 -42.25
C TYR A 19 6.16 12.70 -41.48
N PHE A 20 7.33 12.23 -41.91
CA PHE A 20 8.09 11.20 -41.21
C PHE A 20 8.50 11.66 -39.80
N HIS A 21 9.07 12.86 -39.68
CA HIS A 21 9.41 13.45 -38.39
C HIS A 21 8.19 13.69 -37.50
N LEU A 22 7.07 14.14 -38.06
CA LEU A 22 5.83 14.34 -37.32
C LEU A 22 5.28 13.02 -36.78
N ALA A 23 5.28 11.96 -37.60
CA ALA A 23 4.83 10.63 -37.20
C ALA A 23 5.75 10.01 -36.13
N TYR A 24 7.07 10.14 -36.30
CA TYR A 24 8.05 9.68 -35.32
C TYR A 24 7.89 10.40 -33.98
N ASN A 25 7.79 11.74 -33.99
CA ASN A 25 7.57 12.53 -32.78
C ASN A 25 6.27 12.16 -32.07
N LYS A 26 5.16 11.99 -32.81
CA LYS A 26 3.88 11.54 -32.24
C LYS A 26 3.98 10.15 -31.62
N HIS A 27 4.66 9.21 -32.27
CA HIS A 27 4.88 7.87 -31.73
C HIS A 27 5.70 7.92 -30.43
N THR A 28 6.80 8.68 -30.41
CA THR A 28 7.62 8.84 -29.20
C THR A 28 6.88 9.55 -28.07
N GLN A 29 6.01 10.52 -28.38
CA GLN A 29 5.18 11.20 -27.39
C GLN A 29 4.13 10.26 -26.79
N PHE A 30 3.54 9.39 -27.60
CA PHE A 30 2.60 8.36 -27.14
C PHE A 30 3.28 7.32 -26.24
N LEU A 31 4.48 6.84 -26.62
CA LEU A 31 5.25 5.90 -25.79
C LEU A 31 5.64 6.52 -24.44
N ARG A 32 6.10 7.77 -24.41
CA ARG A 32 6.38 8.50 -23.16
C ARG A 32 5.14 8.68 -22.30
N TYR A 33 3.99 8.98 -22.92
CA TYR A 33 2.72 9.06 -22.20
C TYR A 33 2.29 7.70 -21.63
N GLN A 34 2.48 6.60 -22.38
CA GLN A 34 2.22 5.24 -21.90
C GLN A 34 3.13 4.86 -20.73
N GLU A 35 4.44 5.13 -20.82
CA GLU A 35 5.39 4.95 -19.70
C GLU A 35 5.00 5.79 -18.49
N GLN A 36 4.57 7.05 -18.70
CA GLN A 36 4.13 7.92 -17.63
C GLN A 36 2.84 7.40 -16.96
N ILE A 37 1.88 6.89 -17.74
CA ILE A 37 0.65 6.25 -17.23
C ILE A 37 0.99 4.97 -16.46
N MET A 38 1.85 4.11 -17.00
CA MET A 38 2.29 2.86 -16.37
C MET A 38 3.13 3.10 -15.10
N SER A 39 3.94 4.16 -15.08
CA SER A 39 4.69 4.57 -13.88
C SER A 39 3.79 5.15 -12.79
N LYS A 40 2.64 5.74 -13.18
CA LYS A 40 1.64 6.27 -12.25
C LYS A 40 0.77 5.18 -11.62
N THR A 41 0.54 4.07 -12.33
CA THR A 41 -0.19 2.91 -11.81
C THR A 41 0.74 2.03 -10.97
N LYS A 42 1.27 2.58 -9.88
CA LYS A 42 1.97 1.77 -8.89
C LYS A 42 0.91 1.00 -8.11
N GLU A 43 0.92 -0.33 -8.21
CA GLU A 43 0.05 -1.17 -7.39
C GLU A 43 0.26 -0.84 -5.91
N LYS A 44 -0.83 -0.51 -5.23
CA LYS A 44 -0.80 -0.13 -3.81
C LYS A 44 -0.44 -1.35 -2.97
N LYS A 45 0.68 -1.30 -2.26
CA LYS A 45 1.11 -2.37 -1.36
C LYS A 45 0.35 -2.25 -0.04
N VAL A 46 -0.39 -3.29 0.31
CA VAL A 46 -1.19 -3.36 1.54
C VAL A 46 -0.61 -4.42 2.47
N GLY A 47 -0.29 -4.03 3.70
CA GLY A 47 0.15 -4.94 4.76
C GLY A 47 -0.96 -5.24 5.75
N VAL A 48 -0.94 -6.44 6.33
CA VAL A 48 -1.84 -6.84 7.41
C VAL A 48 -1.05 -7.48 8.55
N ILE A 49 -1.29 -7.06 9.79
CA ILE A 49 -0.70 -7.63 11.00
C ILE A 49 -1.81 -8.09 11.92
N PHE A 50 -1.67 -9.31 12.45
CA PHE A 50 -2.57 -9.85 13.47
C PHE A 50 -1.85 -9.94 14.81
N GLY A 51 -2.55 -9.62 15.90
CA GLY A 51 -1.99 -9.77 17.24
C GLY A 51 -3.04 -9.69 18.33
N LYS A 52 -2.79 -10.41 19.42
CA LYS A 52 -3.63 -10.34 20.63
C LYS A 52 -3.31 -9.12 21.50
N PHE A 53 -2.08 -8.60 21.39
CA PHE A 53 -1.61 -7.36 22.01
C PHE A 53 -1.93 -7.27 23.51
N TYR A 54 -1.64 -8.34 24.25
CA TYR A 54 -2.02 -8.51 25.67
C TYR A 54 -0.79 -8.69 26.58
N PRO A 55 -0.13 -7.60 27.04
CA PRO A 55 -0.29 -6.21 26.57
C PRO A 55 0.58 -5.89 25.35
N VAL A 56 0.45 -4.68 24.82
CA VAL A 56 1.38 -4.15 23.80
C VAL A 56 2.75 -3.91 24.43
N HIS A 57 3.84 -4.21 23.71
CA HIS A 57 5.21 -3.99 24.16
C HIS A 57 6.09 -3.52 22.98
N THR A 58 7.32 -3.10 23.27
CA THR A 58 8.26 -2.52 22.28
C THR A 58 8.52 -3.41 21.07
N GLY A 59 8.60 -4.73 21.25
CA GLY A 59 8.69 -5.68 20.13
C GLY A 59 7.54 -5.55 19.11
N HIS A 60 6.29 -5.45 19.57
CA HIS A 60 5.14 -5.23 18.68
C HIS A 60 5.25 -3.89 17.95
N ILE A 61 5.68 -2.85 18.68
CA ILE A 61 5.81 -1.49 18.15
C ILE A 61 6.83 -1.46 17.01
N ASN A 62 8.02 -2.03 17.23
CA ASN A 62 9.08 -2.09 16.24
C ASN A 62 8.66 -2.87 14.99
N MET A 63 8.02 -4.03 15.17
CA MET A 63 7.51 -4.84 14.06
C MET A 63 6.49 -4.07 13.20
N ILE A 64 5.58 -3.33 13.84
CA ILE A 64 4.57 -2.54 13.14
C ILE A 64 5.23 -1.38 12.37
N TYR A 65 6.20 -0.67 12.98
CA TYR A 65 6.93 0.39 12.29
C TYR A 65 7.72 -0.13 11.08
N GLU A 66 8.37 -1.29 11.24
CA GLU A 66 9.12 -1.91 10.16
C GLU A 66 8.18 -2.29 9.00
N ALA A 67 7.04 -2.92 9.30
CA ALA A 67 6.05 -3.25 8.28
C ALA A 67 5.47 -1.99 7.61
N PHE A 68 5.14 -0.96 8.41
CA PHE A 68 4.61 0.31 7.92
C PHE A 68 5.56 0.98 6.91
N SER A 69 6.88 0.88 7.11
CA SER A 69 7.87 1.44 6.18
C SER A 69 7.93 0.73 4.82
N LYS A 70 7.38 -0.48 4.71
CA LYS A 70 7.47 -1.34 3.51
C LYS A 70 6.20 -1.32 2.65
N VAL A 71 5.10 -0.73 3.15
CA VAL A 71 3.77 -0.76 2.52
C VAL A 71 3.18 0.64 2.39
N ASP A 72 2.23 0.80 1.48
CA ASP A 72 1.52 2.07 1.28
C ASP A 72 0.31 2.21 2.23
N GLU A 73 -0.29 1.09 2.65
CA GLU A 73 -1.32 1.01 3.70
C GLU A 73 -1.06 -0.17 4.63
N LEU A 74 -1.22 0.02 5.93
CA LEU A 74 -1.07 -1.04 6.93
C LEU A 74 -2.36 -1.17 7.75
N HIS A 75 -2.87 -2.40 7.81
CA HIS A 75 -3.98 -2.79 8.67
C HIS A 75 -3.48 -3.61 9.84
N VAL A 76 -3.77 -3.16 11.06
CA VAL A 76 -3.43 -3.91 12.28
C VAL A 76 -4.73 -4.42 12.89
N ILE A 77 -4.85 -5.73 12.96
CA ILE A 77 -6.00 -6.46 13.49
C ILE A 77 -5.70 -6.86 14.93
N VAL A 78 -6.44 -6.28 15.86
CA VAL A 78 -6.42 -6.65 17.28
C VAL A 78 -7.40 -7.80 17.47
N CYS A 79 -6.90 -8.98 17.82
CA CYS A 79 -7.70 -10.17 18.08
C CYS A 79 -7.94 -10.32 19.59
N SER A 80 -9.17 -10.63 20.00
CA SER A 80 -9.44 -11.12 21.35
C SER A 80 -9.70 -12.61 21.37
N ASP A 81 -9.61 -13.20 22.55
CA ASP A 81 -10.04 -14.56 22.82
C ASP A 81 -10.40 -14.61 24.29
N THR A 82 -11.70 -14.65 24.59
CA THR A 82 -12.20 -14.45 25.95
C THR A 82 -11.63 -15.46 26.94
N GLU A 83 -11.60 -16.75 26.59
CA GLU A 83 -11.12 -17.80 27.49
C GLU A 83 -9.62 -17.69 27.73
N ARG A 84 -8.84 -17.50 26.66
CA ARG A 84 -7.39 -17.33 26.78
C ARG A 84 -7.02 -16.06 27.53
N ASP A 85 -7.68 -14.93 27.22
CA ASP A 85 -7.36 -13.63 27.80
C ASP A 85 -7.70 -13.63 29.30
N LEU A 86 -8.80 -14.28 29.71
CA LEU A 86 -9.12 -14.52 31.12
C LEU A 86 -8.08 -15.40 31.80
N LYS A 87 -7.69 -16.52 31.18
CA LYS A 87 -6.66 -17.41 31.74
C LYS A 87 -5.34 -16.68 31.96
N LEU A 88 -4.87 -15.93 30.96
CA LEU A 88 -3.65 -15.14 31.05
C LEU A 88 -3.75 -14.05 32.13
N PHE A 89 -4.92 -13.43 32.30
CA PHE A 89 -5.12 -12.46 33.37
C PHE A 89 -4.95 -13.10 34.75
N TYR A 90 -5.64 -14.22 35.01
CA TYR A 90 -5.57 -14.93 36.29
C TYR A 90 -4.19 -15.53 36.58
N ASP A 91 -3.48 -15.99 35.54
CA ASP A 91 -2.11 -16.51 35.65
C ASP A 91 -1.06 -15.39 35.82
N SER A 92 -1.45 -14.13 35.66
CA SER A 92 -0.55 -12.96 35.77
C SER A 92 -0.56 -12.32 37.15
N LYS A 93 0.24 -11.25 37.31
CA LYS A 93 0.23 -10.36 38.48
C LYS A 93 -0.48 -9.01 38.19
N MET A 94 -1.28 -8.92 37.12
CA MET A 94 -1.95 -7.67 36.76
C MET A 94 -3.08 -7.35 37.74
N LYS A 95 -3.12 -6.09 38.22
CA LYS A 95 -4.19 -5.63 39.12
C LYS A 95 -5.56 -5.51 38.46
N ARG A 96 -5.59 -5.22 37.16
CA ARG A 96 -6.82 -5.02 36.39
C ARG A 96 -6.65 -5.62 35.01
N MET A 97 -7.69 -6.32 34.55
CA MET A 97 -7.72 -6.92 33.24
C MET A 97 -7.83 -5.83 32.16
N PRO A 98 -6.89 -5.77 31.19
CA PRO A 98 -7.04 -4.92 30.02
C PRO A 98 -8.25 -5.34 29.21
N THR A 99 -9.19 -4.42 29.01
CA THR A 99 -10.31 -4.67 28.10
C THR A 99 -9.85 -4.65 26.65
N VAL A 100 -10.69 -5.16 25.76
CA VAL A 100 -10.53 -4.97 24.31
C VAL A 100 -10.37 -3.49 23.96
N GLN A 101 -11.18 -2.62 24.57
CA GLN A 101 -11.14 -1.18 24.34
C GLN A 101 -9.82 -0.57 24.82
N ASP A 102 -9.29 -1.02 25.96
CA ASP A 102 -7.98 -0.56 26.45
C ASP A 102 -6.87 -0.91 25.45
N ARG A 103 -6.87 -2.15 24.93
CA ARG A 103 -5.90 -2.59 23.93
C ARG A 103 -5.98 -1.76 22.64
N LEU A 104 -7.18 -1.54 22.12
CA LEU A 104 -7.39 -0.71 20.93
C LEU A 104 -6.94 0.73 21.17
N ARG A 105 -7.28 1.29 22.33
CA ARG A 105 -6.87 2.64 22.72
C ARG A 105 -5.36 2.77 22.80
N TRP A 106 -4.66 1.79 23.39
CA TRP A 106 -3.20 1.81 23.43
C TRP A 106 -2.59 1.84 22.03
N MET A 107 -3.09 1.00 21.12
CA MET A 107 -2.62 0.99 19.73
C MET A 107 -2.87 2.32 19.03
N GLN A 108 -4.09 2.87 19.15
CA GLN A 108 -4.43 4.16 18.58
C GLN A 108 -3.61 5.32 19.16
N GLN A 109 -3.27 5.27 20.46
CA GLN A 109 -2.44 6.28 21.11
C GLN A 109 -0.98 6.20 20.68
N ILE A 110 -0.42 4.99 20.62
CA ILE A 110 0.98 4.76 20.20
C ILE A 110 1.18 5.20 18.75
N PHE A 111 0.21 4.91 17.88
CA PHE A 111 0.30 5.17 16.43
C PHE A 111 -0.52 6.38 15.98
N LYS A 112 -0.78 7.33 16.89
CA LYS A 112 -1.67 8.49 16.65
C LYS A 112 -1.29 9.31 15.41
N TYR A 113 0.00 9.39 15.10
CA TYR A 113 0.52 10.23 14.02
C TYR A 113 0.71 9.46 12.72
N GLN A 114 0.60 8.13 12.74
CA GLN A 114 0.74 7.27 11.60
C GLN A 114 -0.63 6.96 11.00
N LYS A 115 -0.75 6.97 9.68
CA LYS A 115 -1.98 6.57 8.98
C LYS A 115 -2.09 5.04 8.94
N ILE A 116 -2.22 4.42 10.12
CA ILE A 116 -2.43 2.97 10.30
C ILE A 116 -3.91 2.74 10.61
N ARG A 117 -4.51 1.76 9.94
CA ARG A 117 -5.90 1.38 10.20
C ARG A 117 -5.94 0.26 11.22
N PHE A 118 -6.59 0.51 12.36
CA PHE A 118 -6.83 -0.51 13.38
C PHE A 118 -8.22 -1.12 13.22
N LEU A 119 -8.30 -2.44 13.20
CA LEU A 119 -9.56 -3.18 13.25
C LEU A 119 -9.55 -4.15 14.43
N PHE A 120 -10.73 -4.58 14.85
CA PHE A 120 -10.92 -5.52 15.95
C PHE A 120 -11.71 -6.73 15.50
N ILE A 121 -11.28 -7.93 15.91
CA ILE A 121 -11.99 -9.19 15.68
C ILE A 121 -12.12 -9.91 17.02
N ILE A 122 -13.33 -10.38 17.30
CA ILE A 122 -13.72 -11.06 18.54
C ILE A 122 -13.44 -12.55 18.45
#